data_AF-A0A355C1L4-F1
#
_entry.id   AF-A0A355C1L4-F1
#
_cell.length_a   1.000
_cell.length_b   1.000
_cell.length_c   1.000
_cell.angle_alpha   90.00
_cell.angle_beta   90.00
_cell.angle_gamma   90.00
#
_symmetry.space_group_name_H-M   'P 1'
#
loop_
_entity.id
_entity.type
_entity.pdbx_description
1 polymer ?
#
loop_
_entity_poly.entity_id
_entity_poly.type
_entity_poly.pdbx_seq_one_letter_code
_entity_poly.pdbx_strand_id
1 'polypeptide(L)' 'EAYLSGMGRAVALATPKPTAMVLNYPSNPTAQVASIDFYKEAVAFAKKHDIWILSDLAYSEIYFSD' A
#
# COMPACT_ATOMS: atom_id res chain seq x y z
N GLU A 1 -10.41 -6.89 -4.01
CA GLU A 1 -10.50 -6.14 -2.73
C GLU A 1 -10.28 -4.67 -2.99
N ALA A 2 -10.98 -3.79 -2.27
CA ALA A 2 -10.98 -2.36 -2.51
C ALA A 2 -9.91 -1.64 -1.66
N TYR A 3 -8.69 -2.17 -1.58
CA TYR A 3 -7.66 -1.70 -0.64
C TYR A 3 -7.29 -0.23 -0.80
N LEU A 4 -7.26 0.27 -2.04
CA LEU A 4 -6.99 1.68 -2.33
C LEU A 4 -8.26 2.54 -2.37
N SER A 5 -9.43 1.96 -2.11
CA SER A 5 -10.68 2.72 -2.11
C SER A 5 -10.67 3.78 -1.00
N GLY A 6 -11.23 4.94 -1.31
CA GLY A 6 -11.24 6.06 -0.37
C GLY A 6 -9.91 6.82 -0.25
N MET A 7 -8.79 6.32 -0.77
CA MET A 7 -7.50 7.02 -0.72
C MET A 7 -7.55 8.41 -1.35
N GLY A 8 -8.21 8.55 -2.51
CA GLY A 8 -8.38 9.85 -3.15
C GLY A 8 -9.17 10.85 -2.28
N ARG A 9 -10.20 10.37 -1.56
CA ARG A 9 -10.96 11.18 -0.61
C ARG A 9 -10.11 11.54 0.61
N ALA A 10 -9.33 10.60 1.14
CA ALA A 10 -8.43 10.82 2.27
C ALA A 10 -7.39 11.91 1.95
N VAL A 11 -6.74 11.84 0.79
CA VAL A 11 -5.77 12.86 0.34
C VAL A 11 -6.44 14.23 0.16
N ALA A 12 -7.68 14.28 -0.33
CA ALA A 12 -8.40 15.53 -0.53
C ALA A 12 -8.82 16.20 0.79
N LEU A 13 -9.09 15.41 1.85
CA LEU A 13 -9.59 15.91 3.14
C LEU A 13 -8.48 16.09 4.19
N ALA A 14 -7.33 15.44 4.03
CA ALA A 14 -6.22 15.54 4.98
C ALA A 14 -5.51 16.89 4.87
N THR A 15 -5.34 17.56 6.02
CA THR A 15 -4.54 18.78 6.17
C THR A 15 -3.61 18.62 7.38
N PRO A 16 -2.27 18.60 7.17
CA PRO A 16 -1.57 18.77 5.89
C PRO A 16 -1.76 17.57 4.94
N LYS A 17 -1.40 17.75 3.66
CA LYS A 17 -1.39 16.65 2.68
C LYS A 17 -0.52 15.50 3.21
N PRO A 18 -0.92 14.23 3.03
CA PRO A 18 -0.12 13.10 3.46
C PRO A 18 1.23 13.07 2.73
N THR A 19 2.30 12.72 3.44
CA THR A 19 3.65 12.61 2.86
C THR A 19 3.99 11.18 2.42
N ALA A 20 3.37 10.18 3.06
CA ALA A 20 3.66 8.77 2.80
C ALA A 20 2.42 7.88 2.97
N MET A 21 2.43 6.74 2.28
CA MET A 21 1.54 5.59 2.53
C MET A 21 2.37 4.38 2.95
N VAL A 22 1.84 3.56 3.85
CA VAL A 22 2.49 2.32 4.29
C VAL A 22 1.79 1.14 3.64
N LEU A 23 2.56 0.26 3.00
CA LEU A 23 2.09 -1.00 2.45
C LEU A 23 2.75 -2.13 3.24
N ASN A 24 1.97 -2.97 3.91
CA ASN A 24 2.45 -4.07 4.73
C ASN A 24 2.03 -5.39 4.08
N TYR A 25 2.93 -5.97 3.28
CA TYR A 25 2.70 -7.22 2.56
C TYR A 25 4.02 -8.03 2.46
N PRO A 26 4.04 -9.32 2.85
CA PRO A 26 2.95 -10.08 3.47
C PRO A 26 2.45 -9.45 4.78
N SER A 27 1.12 -9.40 4.94
CA SER A 27 0.46 -8.54 5.92
C SER A 27 0.47 -9.13 7.31
N ASN A 28 0.73 -8.29 8.31
CA ASN A 28 0.48 -8.55 9.71
C ASN A 28 -0.82 -7.82 10.11
N PRO A 29 -1.84 -8.49 10.67
CA PRO A 29 -1.86 -9.88 11.15
C PRO A 29 -2.48 -10.90 10.19
N THR A 30 -2.86 -10.50 8.97
CA THR A 30 -3.76 -11.32 8.12
C THR A 30 -3.05 -12.35 7.26
N ALA A 31 -1.72 -12.31 7.17
CA ALA A 31 -0.89 -13.08 6.25
C ALA A 31 -1.26 -12.90 4.76
N GLN A 32 -2.08 -11.90 4.42
CA GLN A 32 -2.45 -11.62 3.04
C GLN A 32 -1.23 -11.16 2.24
N VAL A 33 -1.18 -11.54 0.98
CA VAL A 33 -0.16 -11.11 0.01
C VAL A 33 -0.80 -10.21 -1.05
N ALA A 34 -0.07 -9.18 -1.46
CA ALA A 34 -0.52 -8.27 -2.51
C ALA A 34 -0.09 -8.79 -3.90
N SER A 35 -0.94 -8.58 -4.90
CA SER A 35 -0.63 -8.88 -6.29
C SER A 35 0.24 -7.78 -6.92
N ILE A 36 0.91 -8.10 -8.03
CA ILE A 36 1.68 -7.11 -8.79
C ILE A 36 0.80 -5.97 -9.31
N ASP A 37 -0.46 -6.26 -9.68
CA ASP A 37 -1.38 -5.25 -10.20
C ASP A 37 -1.81 -4.26 -9.10
N PHE A 38 -1.98 -4.73 -7.86
CA PHE A 38 -2.17 -3.83 -6.71
C PHE A 38 -0.99 -2.85 -6.57
N TYR A 39 0.25 -3.34 -6.67
CA TYR A 39 1.43 -2.47 -6.59
C TYR A 39 1.49 -1.46 -7.74
N LYS A 40 1.10 -1.84 -8.96
CA LYS A 40 1.03 -0.89 -10.08
C LYS A 40 0.05 0.25 -9.78
N GLU A 41 -1.13 -0.07 -9.26
CA GLU A 41 -2.13 0.93 -8.87
C GLU A 41 -1.63 1.82 -7.72
N ALA A 42 -1.00 1.23 -6.69
CA ALA A 42 -0.45 1.97 -5.56
C ALA A 42 0.65 2.95 -5.99
N VAL A 43 1.57 2.50 -6.85
CA VAL A 43 2.64 3.34 -7.41
C VAL A 43 2.07 4.47 -8.26
N ALA A 44 1.07 4.19 -9.09
CA ALA A 44 0.41 5.22 -9.89
C ALA A 44 -0.28 6.29 -9.02
N PHE A 45 -0.97 5.85 -7.95
CA PHE A 45 -1.60 6.74 -6.99
C PHE A 45 -0.56 7.59 -6.24
N ALA A 46 0.50 6.96 -5.73
CA ALA A 46 1.56 7.61 -4.99
C ALA A 46 2.22 8.72 -5.82
N LYS A 47 2.58 8.41 -7.08
CA LYS A 47 3.15 9.38 -8.03
C LYS A 47 2.20 10.54 -8.33
N LYS A 48 0.89 10.27 -8.49
CA LYS A 48 -0.11 11.32 -8.78
C LYS A 48 -0.22 12.36 -7.65
N HIS A 49 0.05 11.95 -6.41
CA HIS A 49 -0.16 12.77 -5.22
C HIS A 49 1.13 13.20 -4.52
N ASP A 50 2.30 12.93 -5.11
CA ASP A 50 3.63 13.19 -4.53
C ASP A 50 3.82 12.55 -3.14
N ILE A 51 3.33 11.30 -3.00
CA ILE A 51 3.36 10.52 -1.76
C ILE A 51 4.44 9.44 -1.86
N TRP A 52 5.22 9.26 -0.79
CA TRP A 52 6.17 8.14 -0.69
C TRP A 52 5.47 6.83 -0.36
N ILE A 53 5.95 5.72 -0.93
CA ILE A 53 5.54 4.38 -0.49
C ILE A 53 6.59 3.86 0.49
N LEU A 54 6.13 3.56 1.71
CA LEU A 54 6.90 2.82 2.69
C LEU A 54 6.45 1.36 2.63
N SER A 55 7.23 0.53 1.96
CA SER A 55 6.94 -0.90 1.86
C SER A 55 7.53 -1.62 3.06
N ASP A 56 6.67 -2.13 3.94
CA ASP A 56 7.05 -3.03 5.02
C ASP A 56 7.13 -4.45 4.47
N LEU A 57 8.35 -4.97 4.47
CA LEU A 57 8.74 -6.26 3.90
C LEU A 57 9.23 -7.24 4.99
N ALA A 58 8.86 -7.03 6.26
CA ALA A 58 9.33 -7.85 7.37
C ALA A 58 9.06 -9.36 7.19
N TYR A 59 7.99 -9.72 6.49
CA TYR A 59 7.59 -11.12 6.22
C TYR A 59 7.84 -11.57 4.79
N SER A 60 8.58 -10.81 3.97
CA SER A 60 8.79 -11.11 2.55
C SER A 60 9.45 -12.48 2.29
N GLU A 61 10.31 -12.93 3.22
CA GLU A 61 10.99 -14.23 3.17
C GLU A 61 10.25 -15.33 3.95
N ILE A 62 9.06 -15.04 4.48
CA ILE A 62 8.22 -16.00 5.20
C ILE A 62 7.07 -16.39 4.29
N TYR A 63 7.25 -17.50 3.59
CA TYR A 63 6.27 -18.06 2.65
C TYR A 63 6.16 -19.57 2.82
N PHE A 64 5.01 -20.11 2.43
CA PHE A 64 4.80 -21.56 2.38
C PHE A 64 5.18 -22.04 0.98
N SER A 65 6.08 -23.00 0.91
CA SER A 65 6.26 -23.83 -0.28
C SER A 65 5.27 -24.99 -0.24
N ASP A 66 4.81 -25.44 -1.40
CA ASP A 66 4.24 -26.78 -1.52
C ASP A 66 5.30 -27.86 -1.24
#